data_AF-A0A971MS26-F1
#
_entry.id   AF-A0A971MS26-F1
#
_cell.length_a   1.000
_cell.length_b   1.000
_cell.length_c   1.000
_cell.angle_alpha   90.00
_cell.angle_beta   90.00
_cell.angle_gamma   90.00
#
_symmetry.space_group_name_H-M   'P 1'
#
loop_
_entity.id
_entity.type
_entity.pdbx_description
1 polymer ?
#
loop_
_entity_poly.entity_id
_entity_poly.type
_entity_poly.pdbx_seq_one_letter_code
_entity_poly.pdbx_strand_id
1 'polypeptide(L)' 'MANIKPEDIKETIEVPAADSGKYESLGWVVIDTFKMDNNDFMVLAWAKPEAPVKP' A
#
# COMPACT_ATOMS: atom_id res chain seq x y z
N MET A 1 6.23 -11.15 0.55
CA MET A 1 6.73 -9.76 0.56
C MET A 1 6.99 -9.38 -0.87
N ALA A 2 6.30 -8.34 -1.36
CA ALA A 2 6.51 -7.88 -2.71
C ALA A 2 7.92 -7.29 -2.85
N ASN A 3 8.60 -7.66 -3.92
CA ASN A 3 9.99 -7.30 -4.16
C ASN A 3 10.07 -5.92 -4.85
N ILE A 4 9.50 -4.89 -4.20
CA ILE A 4 9.54 -3.51 -4.68
C ILE A 4 10.81 -2.86 -4.16
N LYS A 5 11.59 -2.24 -5.05
CA LYS A 5 12.74 -1.46 -4.63
C LYS A 5 12.26 -0.09 -4.13
N PRO A 6 12.86 0.47 -3.07
CA PRO A 6 12.49 1.79 -2.56
C PRO A 6 12.57 2.91 -3.60
N GLU A 7 13.51 2.80 -4.56
CA GLU A 7 13.71 3.75 -5.65
C GLU A 7 12.54 3.79 -6.66
N ASP A 8 11.76 2.72 -6.76
CA ASP A 8 10.60 2.64 -7.66
C ASP A 8 9.32 3.19 -7.00
N ILE A 9 9.33 3.42 -5.68
CA ILE A 9 8.16 3.88 -4.93
C ILE A 9 7.91 5.36 -5.21
N LYS A 10 6.77 5.64 -5.84
CA LYS A 10 6.32 7.01 -6.13
C LYS A 10 5.50 7.62 -5.01
N GLU A 11 4.68 6.80 -4.35
CA GLU A 11 3.81 7.23 -3.27
C GLU A 11 3.63 6.07 -2.28
N THR A 12 3.47 6.41 -1.00
CA THR A 12 3.06 5.48 0.04
C THR A 12 1.80 6.01 0.72
N ILE A 13 0.94 5.10 1.14
CA ILE A 13 -0.28 5.41 1.89
C ILE A 13 -0.44 4.43 3.04
N GLU A 14 -1.09 4.90 4.09
CA GLU A 14 -1.46 4.10 5.25
C GLU A 14 -2.97 3.97 5.26
N VAL A 15 -3.47 2.73 5.28
CA VAL A 15 -4.91 2.46 5.28
C VAL A 15 -5.21 1.34 6.27
N PRO A 16 -6.43 1.31 6.83
CA PRO A 16 -6.89 0.15 7.59
C PRO A 16 -6.75 -1.12 6.75
N ALA A 17 -6.37 -2.23 7.37
CA ALA A 17 -6.27 -3.53 6.70
C ALA A 17 -7.57 -3.92 5.98
N ALA A 18 -8.73 -3.50 6.50
CA ALA A 18 -10.04 -3.71 5.88
C ALA A 18 -10.19 -3.02 4.50
N ASP A 19 -9.48 -1.90 4.26
CA ASP A 19 -9.53 -1.15 3.01
C ASP A 19 -8.37 -1.48 2.06
N SER A 20 -7.30 -2.13 2.55
CA SER A 20 -6.11 -2.48 1.77
C SER A 20 -6.42 -3.21 0.46
N GLY A 21 -7.36 -4.16 0.47
CA GLY A 21 -7.73 -4.95 -0.72
C GLY A 21 -8.29 -4.12 -1.88
N LYS A 22 -8.87 -2.94 -1.61
CA LYS A 22 -9.32 -2.00 -2.66
C LYS A 22 -8.13 -1.40 -3.39
N TYR A 23 -7.09 -1.03 -2.65
CA TYR A 23 -5.85 -0.48 -3.20
C TYR A 23 -5.03 -1.57 -3.91
N GLU A 24 -4.93 -2.77 -3.34
CA GLU A 24 -4.27 -3.91 -3.99
C GLU A 24 -4.89 -4.24 -5.36
N SER A 25 -6.22 -4.16 -5.47
CA SER A 25 -6.94 -4.37 -6.75
C SER A 25 -6.60 -3.32 -7.82
N LEU A 26 -6.22 -2.11 -7.42
CA LEU A 26 -5.75 -1.05 -8.33
C LEU A 26 -4.25 -1.22 -8.68
N GLY A 27 -3.56 -2.13 -7.99
CA GLY A 27 -2.14 -2.44 -8.16
C GLY A 27 -1.22 -1.70 -7.21
N TRP A 28 -1.75 -1.19 -6.09
CA TRP A 28 -0.92 -0.89 -4.93
C TRP A 28 -0.38 -2.16 -4.32
N VAL A 29 0.72 -2.03 -3.58
CA VAL A 29 1.41 -3.18 -3.05
C VAL A 29 1.75 -2.97 -1.58
N VAL A 30 1.35 -3.91 -0.73
CA VAL A 30 1.66 -3.87 0.69
C VAL A 30 3.17 -4.02 0.91
N ILE A 31 3.76 -3.03 1.57
CA ILE A 31 5.19 -2.99 1.90
C ILE A 31 5.44 -3.10 3.41
N ASP A 32 4.47 -2.74 4.25
CA ASP A 32 4.55 -2.88 5.70
C ASP A 32 3.16 -3.08 6.32
N THR A 33 3.11 -3.63 7.53
CA THR A 33 1.87 -3.86 8.28
C THR A 33 2.11 -3.61 9.76
N PHE A 34 1.26 -2.81 10.39
CA PHE A 34 1.38 -2.48 11.81
C PHE A 34 0.02 -2.47 12.50
N LYS A 35 0.04 -2.55 13.83
CA LYS A 35 -1.16 -2.51 14.67
C LYS A 35 -1.20 -1.24 15.49
N MET A 36 -2.34 -0.57 15.51
CA MET A 36 -2.60 0.63 16.31
C MET A 36 -3.98 0.52 16.94
N ASP A 37 -4.06 0.63 18.27
CA ASP A 37 -5.33 0.59 19.03
C ASP A 37 -6.25 -0.59 18.67
N ASN A 38 -5.72 -1.82 18.67
CA ASN A 38 -6.41 -3.06 18.24
C ASN A 38 -6.88 -3.10 16.77
N ASN A 39 -6.51 -2.13 15.94
CA ASN A 39 -6.77 -2.13 14.51
C ASN A 39 -5.49 -2.46 13.73
N ASP A 40 -5.64 -3.29 12.70
CA ASP A 40 -4.58 -3.58 11.74
C ASP A 40 -4.54 -2.50 10.66
N PHE A 41 -3.36 -1.98 10.38
CA PHE A 41 -3.06 -1.03 9.32
C PHE A 41 -2.02 -1.61 8.37
N MET A 42 -2.10 -1.20 7.11
CA MET A 42 -1.17 -1.59 6.08
C MET A 42 -0.61 -0.35 5.40
N VAL A 43 0.70 -0.36 5.19
CA VAL A 43 1.39 0.61 4.35
C VAL A 43 1.46 0.03 2.95
N LEU A 44 0.86 0.71 1.99
CA LEU A 44 0.93 0.33 0.58
C LEU A 44 1.78 1.32 -0.19
N ALA A 45 2.51 0.80 -1.17
CA ALA A 45 3.33 1.56 -2.09
C ALA A 45 2.78 1.49 -3.52
N TRP A 46 2.86 2.62 -4.22
CA TRP A 46 2.65 2.70 -5.65
C TRP A 46 3.99 2.74 -6.36
N ALA A 47 4.31 1.67 -7.11
CA ALA A 47 5.56 1.55 -7.86
C ALA A 47 5.36 1.58 -9.39
N LYS A 48 4.14 1.82 -9.86
CA LYS A 48 3.87 1.88 -11.30
C LYS A 48 4.35 3.23 -11.87
N PRO A 49 4.73 3.27 -13.16
CA PRO A 49 5.15 4.51 -13.81
C PRO A 49 4.02 5.55 -13.92
N GLU A 50 2.76 5.11 -13.97
CA GLU A 50 1.57 5.95 -14.04
C GLU A 50 1.21 6.61 -12.69
N ALA A 51 0.26 7.54 -12.70
CA ALA A 51 -0.20 8.22 -11.48
C ALA A 51 -0.95 7.24 -10.54
N PRO A 52 -0.78 7.36 -9.21
CA PRO A 52 -1.46 6.51 -8.24
C PRO A 52 -2.98 6.62 -8.33
N VAL A 53 -3.65 5.48 -8.47
CA VAL A 53 -5.11 5.39 -8.55
C VAL A 53 -5.67 5.10 -7.16
N LYS A 54 -6.66 5.86 -6.69
CA LYS A 54 -7.27 5.71 -5.36
C LYS A 54 -8.75 5.30 -5.51
N PRO A 55 -9.28 4.40 -4.66
CA PRO A 55 -10.67 3.97 -4.67
C PRO A 55 -11.64 5.04 -4.14
#